data_AF-A0A7W1J7N5-F1
#
_entry.id   AF-A0A7W1J7N5-F1
#
_cell.length_a   1.000
_cell.length_b   1.000
_cell.length_c   1.000
_cell.angle_alpha   90.00
_cell.angle_beta   90.00
_cell.angle_gamma   90.00
#
_symmetry.space_group_name_H-M   'P 1'
#
loop_
_entity.id
_entity.type
_entity.pdbx_description
1 polymer ?
#
loop_
_entity_poly.entity_id
_entity_poly.type
_entity_poly.pdbx_seq_one_letter_code
_entity_poly.pdbx_strand_id
1 'polypeptide(L)'
;MLTATDLTRDGKILDAAVASVRPDGATLGAALKAATAPEHIAALAIIAGSIRTNDLAPQLVQLLDRDGVAGRAAAWALAQLGAEKELLHAVESGKLDQRENGYHGLAVLAARGAASTALSDSLVRQVAAEIARAKSGGTGLGEHACRVLAVLGTKGLPDLIQQVIENDRFCDRFELQRLRKAVEDGGKDAASARDLSAQWT
;
A
#
# COMPACT_ATOMS: atom_id res chain seq x y z
N MET A 1 -11.04 -0.37 -26.56
CA MET A 1 -10.80 0.53 -25.41
C MET A 1 -11.47 -0.11 -24.21
N LEU A 2 -10.78 -0.29 -23.07
CA LEU A 2 -11.38 -0.84 -21.86
C LEU A 2 -12.17 0.27 -21.16
N THR A 3 -13.49 0.17 -21.20
CA THR A 3 -14.41 1.18 -20.66
C THR A 3 -14.94 0.78 -19.28
N ALA A 4 -15.57 1.73 -18.58
CA ALA A 4 -16.17 1.46 -17.28
C ALA A 4 -17.22 0.33 -17.36
N THR A 5 -18.05 0.31 -18.41
CA THR A 5 -19.09 -0.72 -18.60
C THR A 5 -18.54 -2.13 -18.77
N ASP A 6 -17.27 -2.28 -19.16
CA ASP A 6 -16.62 -3.59 -19.31
C ASP A 6 -16.17 -4.16 -17.95
N LEU A 7 -15.88 -3.29 -16.97
CA LEU A 7 -15.17 -3.64 -15.74
C LEU A 7 -15.97 -3.34 -14.47
N THR A 8 -17.03 -2.54 -14.56
CA THR A 8 -17.83 -2.13 -13.41
C THR A 8 -19.33 -2.22 -13.69
N ARG A 9 -20.10 -2.39 -12.62
CA ARG A 9 -21.57 -2.33 -12.64
C ARG A 9 -22.06 -1.73 -11.32
N ASP A 10 -22.95 -0.75 -11.39
CA ASP A 10 -23.56 -0.10 -10.22
C ASP A 10 -22.54 0.36 -9.17
N GLY A 11 -21.41 0.93 -9.63
CA GLY A 11 -20.34 1.40 -8.75
C GLY A 11 -19.56 0.26 -8.06
N LYS A 12 -19.53 -0.94 -8.65
CA LYS A 12 -18.77 -2.09 -8.15
C LYS A 12 -17.87 -2.65 -9.23
N ILE A 13 -16.69 -3.12 -8.83
CA ILE A 13 -15.76 -3.83 -9.71
C ILE A 13 -16.34 -5.22 -10.03
N LEU A 14 -16.23 -5.63 -11.30
CA LEU A 14 -16.63 -6.95 -11.75
C LEU A 14 -15.41 -7.88 -11.76
N ASP A 15 -15.21 -8.63 -10.67
CA ASP A 15 -14.00 -9.45 -10.46
C ASP A 15 -13.72 -10.42 -11.62
N ALA A 16 -14.75 -11.09 -12.12
CA ALA A 16 -14.63 -12.00 -13.25
C ALA A 16 -14.17 -11.28 -14.53
N ALA A 17 -14.62 -10.05 -14.77
CA ALA A 17 -14.22 -9.26 -15.92
C ALA A 17 -12.74 -8.84 -15.80
N VAL A 18 -12.36 -8.28 -14.64
CA VAL A 18 -10.98 -7.91 -14.30
C VAL A 18 -10.03 -9.11 -14.44
N ALA A 19 -10.45 -10.28 -13.92
CA ALA A 19 -9.66 -11.50 -13.98
C ALA A 19 -9.48 -12.04 -15.41
N SER A 20 -10.39 -11.75 -16.34
CA SER A 20 -10.36 -12.29 -17.72
C SER A 20 -9.64 -11.40 -18.73
N VAL A 21 -9.55 -10.10 -18.45
CA VAL A 21 -9.05 -9.09 -19.40
C VAL A 21 -7.51 -9.04 -19.40
N ARG A 22 -6.91 -9.07 -20.60
CA ARG A 22 -5.44 -9.05 -20.81
C ARG A 22 -5.04 -8.06 -21.93
N PRO A 23 -5.14 -6.74 -21.70
CA PRO A 23 -4.74 -5.74 -22.68
C PRO A 23 -3.21 -5.63 -22.76
N ASP A 24 -2.71 -5.09 -23.87
CA ASP A 24 -1.34 -4.59 -23.90
C ASP A 24 -1.19 -3.33 -23.03
N GLY A 25 0.07 -2.96 -22.71
CA GLY A 25 0.37 -1.82 -21.86
C GLY A 25 -0.09 -0.48 -22.44
N ALA A 26 -0.07 -0.31 -23.77
CA ALA A 26 -0.48 0.94 -24.41
C ALA A 26 -2.00 1.16 -24.27
N THR A 27 -2.79 0.12 -24.52
CA THR A 27 -4.24 0.10 -24.37
C THR A 27 -4.63 0.35 -22.92
N LEU A 28 -3.95 -0.30 -21.97
CA LEU A 28 -4.22 -0.12 -20.55
C LEU A 28 -3.83 1.27 -20.06
N GLY A 29 -2.68 1.81 -20.49
CA GLY A 29 -2.26 3.16 -20.15
C GLY A 29 -3.17 4.23 -20.72
N ALA A 30 -3.67 4.05 -21.95
CA ALA A 30 -4.68 4.95 -22.53
C ALA A 30 -6.00 4.90 -21.74
N ALA A 31 -6.44 3.71 -21.32
CA ALA A 31 -7.63 3.56 -20.50
C ALA A 31 -7.47 4.20 -19.12
N LEU A 32 -6.32 4.02 -18.45
CA LEU A 32 -6.03 4.63 -17.15
C LEU A 32 -6.07 6.16 -17.22
N LYS A 33 -5.51 6.76 -18.27
CA LYS A 33 -5.53 8.22 -18.47
C LYS A 33 -6.94 8.77 -18.73
N ALA A 34 -7.80 7.97 -19.36
CA ALA A 34 -9.16 8.38 -19.71
C ALA A 34 -10.18 8.12 -18.58
N ALA A 35 -9.88 7.21 -17.66
CA ALA A 35 -10.78 6.83 -16.58
C ALA A 35 -10.94 7.96 -15.56
N THR A 36 -12.19 8.24 -15.17
CA THR A 36 -12.53 9.28 -14.19
C THR A 36 -13.24 8.72 -12.96
N ALA A 37 -13.98 7.61 -13.10
CA ALA A 37 -14.66 6.95 -12.00
C ALA A 37 -13.67 6.14 -11.14
N PRO A 38 -13.69 6.25 -9.79
CA PRO A 38 -12.76 5.56 -8.90
C PRO A 38 -12.70 4.05 -9.09
N GLU A 39 -13.85 3.40 -9.30
CA GLU A 39 -13.94 1.94 -9.45
C GLU A 39 -13.38 1.47 -10.79
N HIS A 40 -13.54 2.30 -11.84
CA HIS A 40 -12.94 2.02 -13.15
C HIS A 40 -11.41 2.17 -13.08
N ILE A 41 -10.91 3.21 -12.42
CA ILE A 41 -9.48 3.41 -12.16
C ILE A 41 -8.92 2.23 -11.37
N ALA A 42 -9.60 1.83 -10.29
CA ALA A 42 -9.19 0.69 -9.46
C ALA A 42 -9.14 -0.60 -10.29
N ALA A 43 -10.17 -0.92 -11.06
CA ALA A 43 -10.20 -2.09 -11.94
C ALA A 43 -9.01 -2.12 -12.92
N LEU A 44 -8.70 -0.98 -13.55
CA LEU A 44 -7.56 -0.88 -14.47
C LEU A 44 -6.21 -1.02 -13.75
N ALA A 45 -6.07 -0.47 -12.54
CA ALA A 45 -4.86 -0.64 -11.73
C ALA A 45 -4.68 -2.11 -11.30
N ILE A 46 -5.76 -2.80 -10.90
CA ILE A 46 -5.73 -4.24 -10.58
C ILE A 46 -5.30 -5.05 -11.80
N ILE A 47 -5.82 -4.74 -12.99
CA ILE A 47 -5.38 -5.38 -14.24
C ILE A 47 -3.87 -5.15 -14.43
N ALA A 48 -3.41 -3.90 -14.30
CA ALA A 48 -2.00 -3.53 -14.48
C ALA A 48 -1.06 -4.33 -13.55
N GLY A 49 -1.43 -4.45 -12.28
CA GLY A 49 -0.69 -5.25 -11.30
C GLY A 49 -0.74 -6.75 -11.60
N SER A 50 -1.89 -7.26 -12.03
CA SER A 50 -2.10 -8.68 -12.33
C SER A 50 -1.29 -9.16 -13.54
N ILE A 51 -1.19 -8.34 -14.58
CA ILE A 51 -0.38 -8.63 -15.78
C ILE A 51 1.06 -8.14 -15.69
N ARG A 52 1.42 -7.46 -14.60
CA ARG A 52 2.76 -6.92 -14.30
C ARG A 52 3.35 -6.01 -15.37
N THR A 53 2.58 -5.05 -15.88
CA THR A 53 3.04 -4.09 -16.89
C THR A 53 3.90 -2.99 -16.26
N ASN A 54 5.22 -3.18 -16.21
CA ASN A 54 6.17 -2.24 -15.60
C ASN A 54 6.11 -0.82 -16.21
N ASP A 55 5.82 -0.68 -17.50
CA ASP A 55 5.74 0.61 -18.19
C ASP A 55 4.64 1.55 -17.64
N LEU A 56 3.71 1.01 -16.83
CA LEU A 56 2.64 1.77 -16.20
C LEU A 56 3.01 2.30 -14.81
N ALA A 57 4.17 1.94 -14.25
CA ALA A 57 4.58 2.40 -12.93
C ALA A 57 4.48 3.94 -12.76
N PRO A 58 4.93 4.80 -13.71
CA PRO A 58 4.79 6.24 -13.57
C PRO A 58 3.33 6.72 -13.47
N GLN A 59 2.41 6.05 -14.17
CA GLN A 59 0.97 6.39 -14.12
C GLN A 59 0.35 5.92 -12.81
N LEU A 60 0.74 4.74 -12.32
CA LEU A 60 0.27 4.22 -11.03
C LEU A 60 0.75 5.08 -9.86
N VAL A 61 1.97 5.61 -9.91
CA VAL A 61 2.48 6.56 -8.89
C VAL A 61 1.61 7.81 -8.81
N GLN A 62 1.15 8.33 -9.95
CA GLN A 62 0.26 9.49 -9.97
C GLN A 62 -1.11 9.22 -9.32
N LEU A 63 -1.51 7.95 -9.21
CA LEU A 63 -2.78 7.55 -8.59
C LEU A 63 -2.68 7.33 -7.08
N LEU A 64 -1.48 7.38 -6.49
CA LEU A 64 -1.30 7.25 -5.04
C LEU A 64 -1.96 8.39 -4.26
N ASP A 65 -2.22 9.54 -4.89
CA ASP A 65 -2.92 10.67 -4.26
C ASP A 65 -4.44 10.52 -4.22
N ARG A 66 -4.97 9.41 -4.73
CA ARG A 66 -6.40 9.12 -4.72
C ARG A 66 -6.77 8.45 -3.41
N ASP A 67 -7.80 8.97 -2.77
CA ASP A 67 -8.44 8.32 -1.64
C ASP A 67 -9.19 7.04 -2.06
N GLY A 68 -9.38 6.13 -1.10
CA GLY A 68 -10.19 4.94 -1.24
C GLY A 68 -9.62 3.85 -2.15
N VAL A 69 -10.51 3.16 -2.86
CA VAL A 69 -10.17 1.94 -3.61
C VAL A 69 -9.20 2.18 -4.77
N ALA A 70 -9.26 3.36 -5.40
CA ALA A 70 -8.40 3.69 -6.53
C ALA A 70 -6.91 3.79 -6.12
N GLY A 71 -6.62 4.52 -5.04
CA GLY A 71 -5.26 4.65 -4.52
C GLY A 71 -4.72 3.34 -3.95
N ARG A 72 -5.56 2.58 -3.23
CA ARG A 72 -5.17 1.25 -2.71
C ARG A 72 -4.88 0.26 -3.83
N ALA A 73 -5.70 0.23 -4.89
CA ALA A 73 -5.46 -0.60 -6.06
C ALA A 73 -4.16 -0.21 -6.79
N ALA A 74 -3.88 1.10 -6.92
CA ALA A 74 -2.63 1.58 -7.50
C ALA A 74 -1.40 1.17 -6.67
N ALA A 75 -1.49 1.28 -5.34
CA ALA A 75 -0.45 0.83 -4.42
C ALA A 75 -0.22 -0.68 -4.46
N TRP A 76 -1.30 -1.48 -4.49
CA TRP A 76 -1.21 -2.93 -4.68
C TRP A 76 -0.55 -3.26 -6.02
N ALA A 77 -0.92 -2.57 -7.10
CA ALA A 77 -0.33 -2.77 -8.41
C ALA A 77 1.17 -2.46 -8.42
N LEU A 78 1.59 -1.33 -7.85
CA LEU A 78 3.01 -0.97 -7.69
C LEU A 78 3.79 -2.02 -6.89
N ALA A 79 3.19 -2.58 -5.83
CA ALA A 79 3.78 -3.69 -5.10
C ALA A 79 3.96 -4.93 -6.00
N GLN A 80 2.98 -5.25 -6.86
CA GLN A 80 3.12 -6.36 -7.82
C GLN A 80 4.31 -6.17 -8.78
N LEU A 81 4.57 -4.92 -9.18
CA LEU A 81 5.69 -4.51 -10.04
C LEU A 81 7.03 -4.44 -9.31
N GLY A 82 7.07 -4.55 -7.98
CA GLY A 82 8.30 -4.39 -7.20
C GLY A 82 8.79 -2.95 -7.10
N ALA A 83 7.90 -1.97 -7.24
CA ALA A 83 8.20 -0.53 -7.23
C ALA A 83 8.46 0.01 -5.81
N GLU A 84 9.40 -0.62 -5.09
CA GLU A 84 9.73 -0.27 -3.70
C GLU A 84 10.21 1.17 -3.55
N LYS A 85 11.02 1.66 -4.50
CA LYS A 85 11.59 3.01 -4.45
C LYS A 85 10.50 4.07 -4.57
N GLU A 86 9.55 3.86 -5.46
CA GLU A 86 8.41 4.74 -5.69
C GLU A 86 7.48 4.77 -4.47
N LEU A 87 7.21 3.61 -3.88
CA LEU A 87 6.41 3.50 -2.67
C LEU A 87 7.11 4.13 -1.46
N LEU A 88 8.42 3.95 -1.32
CA LEU A 88 9.23 4.62 -0.29
C LEU A 88 9.19 6.15 -0.46
N HIS A 89 9.37 6.63 -1.69
CA HIS A 89 9.29 8.06 -1.98
C HIS A 89 7.91 8.64 -1.63
N ALA A 90 6.83 7.88 -1.87
CA ALA A 90 5.48 8.28 -1.52
C ALA A 90 5.29 8.42 0.00
N VAL A 91 5.81 7.48 0.81
CA VAL A 91 5.71 7.58 2.28
C VAL A 91 6.58 8.68 2.89
N GLU A 92 7.74 8.96 2.29
CA GLU A 92 8.68 9.97 2.77
C GLU A 92 8.21 11.41 2.48
N SER A 93 7.71 11.65 1.27
CA SER A 93 7.46 13.00 0.76
C SER A 93 6.00 13.32 0.42
N GLY A 94 5.14 12.30 0.38
CA GLY A 94 3.75 12.44 -0.07
C GLY A 94 2.85 13.20 0.90
N LYS A 95 1.68 13.59 0.37
CA LYS A 95 0.53 14.02 1.17
C LYS A 95 -0.12 12.83 1.89
N LEU A 96 -1.15 13.09 2.70
CA LEU A 96 -1.80 12.06 3.52
C LEU A 96 -2.14 10.78 2.72
N ASP A 97 -2.94 10.91 1.66
CA ASP A 97 -3.39 9.76 0.86
C ASP A 97 -2.22 9.04 0.17
N GLN A 98 -1.26 9.81 -0.36
CA GLN A 98 -0.04 9.25 -0.98
C GLN A 98 0.78 8.42 0.01
N ARG A 99 0.92 8.90 1.25
CA ARG A 99 1.65 8.19 2.29
C ARG A 99 0.87 6.95 2.75
N GLU A 100 -0.43 7.06 3.01
CA GLU A 100 -1.25 5.91 3.41
C GLU A 100 -1.20 4.80 2.34
N ASN A 101 -1.46 5.16 1.07
CA ASN A 101 -1.39 4.23 -0.04
C ASN A 101 0.05 3.69 -0.23
N GLY A 102 1.07 4.52 -0.06
CA GLY A 102 2.47 4.09 -0.08
C GLY A 102 2.76 2.99 0.95
N TYR A 103 2.33 3.17 2.21
CA TYR A 103 2.49 2.14 3.24
C TYR A 103 1.69 0.88 2.92
N HIS A 104 0.49 1.00 2.37
CA HIS A 104 -0.29 -0.16 1.92
C HIS A 104 0.48 -0.97 0.87
N GLY A 105 1.05 -0.30 -0.14
CA GLY A 105 1.87 -0.95 -1.16
C GLY A 105 3.12 -1.62 -0.58
N LEU A 106 3.81 -0.96 0.36
CA LEU A 106 4.96 -1.55 1.05
C LEU A 106 4.57 -2.78 1.89
N ALA A 107 3.39 -2.76 2.53
CA ALA A 107 2.89 -3.90 3.28
C ALA A 107 2.62 -5.10 2.36
N VAL A 108 1.99 -4.86 1.19
CA VAL A 108 1.76 -5.89 0.17
C VAL A 108 3.10 -6.43 -0.38
N LEU A 109 4.07 -5.55 -0.64
CA LEU A 109 5.40 -5.93 -1.12
C LEU A 109 6.13 -6.82 -0.09
N ALA A 110 6.11 -6.43 1.18
CA ALA A 110 6.68 -7.18 2.29
C ALA A 110 6.01 -8.54 2.47
N ALA A 111 4.67 -8.57 2.46
CA ALA A 111 3.87 -9.80 2.62
C ALA A 111 4.16 -10.83 1.52
N ARG A 112 4.44 -10.38 0.30
CA ARG A 112 4.84 -11.21 -0.83
C ARG A 112 6.30 -11.70 -0.77
N GLY A 113 7.08 -11.25 0.22
CA GLY A 113 8.50 -11.55 0.33
C GLY A 113 9.35 -10.90 -0.77
N ALA A 114 8.84 -9.84 -1.41
CA ALA A 114 9.51 -9.15 -2.52
C ALA A 114 10.21 -7.85 -2.07
N ALA A 115 10.12 -7.50 -0.79
CA ALA A 115 10.81 -6.35 -0.21
C ALA A 115 12.33 -6.56 -0.18
N SER A 116 13.08 -5.48 -0.37
CA SER A 116 14.53 -5.48 -0.18
C SER A 116 14.90 -5.65 1.29
N THR A 117 16.12 -6.11 1.55
CA THR A 117 16.66 -6.20 2.92
C THR A 117 16.84 -4.83 3.58
N ALA A 118 16.89 -3.75 2.80
CA ALA A 118 17.04 -2.38 3.30
C ALA A 118 15.72 -1.73 3.72
N LEU A 119 14.57 -2.32 3.35
CA LEU A 119 13.25 -1.73 3.63
C LEU A 119 13.02 -1.52 5.13
N SER A 120 13.44 -2.48 5.96
CA SER A 120 13.32 -2.39 7.41
C SER A 120 14.02 -1.15 7.95
N ASP A 121 15.27 -0.91 7.58
CA ASP A 121 16.05 0.24 8.08
C ASP A 121 15.45 1.57 7.62
N SER A 122 14.93 1.64 6.40
CA SER A 122 14.22 2.81 5.90
C SER A 122 12.96 3.10 6.70
N LEU A 123 12.16 2.07 7.01
CA LEU A 123 10.93 2.25 7.76
C LEU A 123 11.15 2.55 9.25
N VAL A 124 12.25 2.07 9.86
CA VAL A 124 12.63 2.47 11.22
C VAL A 124 12.90 3.99 11.28
N ARG A 125 13.61 4.54 10.29
CA ARG A 125 13.81 6.01 10.19
C ARG A 125 12.48 6.72 9.95
N GLN A 126 11.62 6.13 9.14
CA GLN A 126 10.32 6.71 8.82
C GLN A 126 9.39 6.78 10.06
N VAL A 127 9.42 5.79 10.97
CA VAL A 127 8.68 5.86 12.25
C VAL A 127 9.05 7.14 13.02
N ALA A 128 10.35 7.45 13.13
CA ALA A 128 10.80 8.67 13.81
C ALA A 128 10.31 9.95 13.09
N ALA A 129 10.32 9.96 11.75
CA ALA A 129 9.79 11.07 10.96
C ALA A 129 8.28 11.26 11.15
N GLU A 130 7.51 10.18 11.21
CA GLU A 130 6.07 10.23 11.44
C GLU A 130 5.72 10.71 12.86
N ILE A 131 6.48 10.26 13.87
CA ILE A 131 6.36 10.77 15.24
C ILE A 131 6.64 12.28 15.27
N ALA A 132 7.68 12.75 14.56
CA ALA A 132 7.99 14.18 14.50
C ALA A 132 6.85 14.99 13.85
N ARG A 133 6.21 14.46 12.80
CA ARG A 133 5.02 15.07 12.18
C ARG A 133 3.83 15.12 13.15
N ALA A 134 3.59 14.05 13.91
CA ALA A 134 2.53 14.04 14.91
C ALA A 134 2.76 15.10 16.00
N LYS A 135 3.99 15.23 16.49
CA LYS A 135 4.39 16.25 17.48
C LYS A 135 4.26 17.68 16.99
N SER A 136 4.45 17.93 15.70
CA SER A 136 4.25 19.26 15.10
C SER A 136 2.78 19.59 14.80
N GLY A 137 1.84 18.71 15.16
CA GLY A 137 0.41 18.91 14.99
C GLY A 137 -0.17 18.36 13.69
N GLY A 138 0.65 17.73 12.84
CA GLY A 138 0.19 17.00 11.66
C GLY A 138 -0.33 15.59 11.97
N THR A 139 -0.83 14.90 10.95
CA THR A 139 -1.18 13.47 11.05
C THR A 139 0.07 12.62 10.87
N GLY A 140 0.53 12.02 11.97
CA GLY A 140 1.53 10.96 11.95
C GLY A 140 0.93 9.66 11.43
N LEU A 141 1.71 8.92 10.66
CA LEU A 141 1.37 7.58 10.16
C LEU A 141 2.36 6.54 10.67
N GLY A 142 2.91 6.74 11.87
CA GLY A 142 3.92 5.85 12.46
C GLY A 142 3.40 4.42 12.60
N GLU A 143 2.10 4.28 12.88
CA GLU A 143 1.41 2.99 12.90
C GLU A 143 1.51 2.24 11.57
N HIS A 144 1.37 2.93 10.45
CA HIS A 144 1.41 2.31 9.13
C HIS A 144 2.80 1.77 8.83
N ALA A 145 3.85 2.50 9.21
CA ALA A 145 5.23 1.99 9.16
C ALA A 145 5.40 0.75 10.06
N CYS A 146 4.88 0.77 11.28
CA CYS A 146 4.92 -0.37 12.20
C CYS A 146 4.21 -1.61 11.65
N ARG A 147 3.09 -1.47 10.93
CA ARG A 147 2.39 -2.59 10.27
C ARG A 147 3.30 -3.27 9.23
N VAL A 148 4.01 -2.50 8.40
CA VAL A 148 4.95 -3.06 7.42
C VAL A 148 6.13 -3.76 8.12
N LEU A 149 6.71 -3.12 9.14
CA LEU A 149 7.79 -3.71 9.95
C LEU A 149 7.36 -5.01 10.66
N ALA A 150 6.09 -5.10 11.08
CA ALA A 150 5.53 -6.30 11.70
C ALA A 150 5.45 -7.46 10.70
N VAL A 151 5.06 -7.18 9.46
CA VAL A 151 5.05 -8.18 8.37
C VAL A 151 6.48 -8.66 8.06
N LEU A 152 7.45 -7.75 8.08
CA LEU A 152 8.88 -8.07 7.88
C LEU A 152 9.51 -8.85 9.05
N GLY A 153 8.92 -8.77 10.25
CA GLY A 153 9.49 -9.35 11.46
C GLY A 153 10.72 -8.60 11.98
N THR A 154 10.70 -7.27 11.89
CA THR A 154 11.83 -6.42 12.31
C THR A 154 12.10 -6.54 13.81
N LYS A 155 13.38 -6.76 14.17
CA LYS A 155 13.83 -6.78 15.58
C LYS A 155 13.64 -5.41 16.24
N GLY A 156 13.24 -5.41 17.50
CA GLY A 156 13.01 -4.17 18.27
C GLY A 156 11.72 -3.44 17.93
N LEU A 157 10.86 -4.01 17.08
CA LEU A 157 9.57 -3.41 16.74
C LEU A 157 8.65 -3.12 17.95
N PRO A 158 8.58 -3.95 19.02
CA PRO A 158 7.79 -3.62 20.20
C PRO A 158 8.11 -2.25 20.81
N ASP A 159 9.39 -1.86 20.83
CA ASP A 159 9.82 -0.56 21.35
C ASP A 159 9.43 0.58 20.42
N LEU A 160 9.52 0.37 19.09
CA LEU A 160 9.05 1.35 18.11
C LEU A 160 7.54 1.56 18.19
N ILE A 161 6.77 0.49 18.36
CA ILE A 161 5.32 0.55 18.57
C ILE A 161 5.01 1.38 19.82
N GLN A 162 5.71 1.11 20.93
CA GLN A 162 5.54 1.88 22.17
C GLN A 162 5.82 3.37 21.95
N GLN A 163 6.89 3.71 21.23
CA GLN A 163 7.18 5.11 20.88
C GLN A 163 6.06 5.77 20.07
N VAL A 164 5.45 5.06 19.10
CA VAL A 164 4.31 5.60 18.35
C VAL A 164 3.11 5.84 19.28
N ILE A 165 2.75 4.88 20.14
CA ILE A 165 1.61 5.01 21.07
C ILE A 165 1.74 6.24 21.98
N GLU A 166 2.96 6.52 22.45
CA GLU A 166 3.26 7.62 23.37
C GLU A 166 3.29 8.98 22.68
N ASN A 167 3.67 9.02 21.39
CA ASN A 167 4.00 10.27 20.72
C ASN A 167 3.07 10.64 19.56
N ASP A 168 2.21 9.72 19.12
CA ASP A 168 1.18 9.96 18.11
C ASP A 168 -0.20 9.79 18.72
N ARG A 169 -0.92 10.92 18.90
CA ARG A 169 -2.27 10.89 19.49
C ARG A 169 -3.33 10.32 18.57
N PHE A 170 -3.04 10.20 17.28
CA PHE A 170 -3.99 9.76 16.25
C PHE A 170 -3.80 8.30 15.84
N CYS A 171 -2.80 7.60 16.40
CA CYS A 171 -2.61 6.19 16.13
C CYS A 171 -3.74 5.32 16.69
N ASP A 172 -4.03 4.22 16.02
CA ASP A 172 -4.87 3.15 16.55
C ASP A 172 -4.05 2.33 17.56
N ARG A 173 -4.20 2.71 18.83
CA ARG A 173 -3.52 2.05 19.95
C ARG A 173 -3.90 0.57 20.08
N PHE A 174 -5.13 0.19 19.74
CA PHE A 174 -5.55 -1.21 19.86
C PHE A 174 -4.88 -2.07 18.81
N GLU A 175 -4.85 -1.60 17.57
CA GLU A 175 -4.15 -2.30 16.49
C GLU A 175 -2.65 -2.39 16.75
N LEU A 176 -2.03 -1.31 17.26
CA LEU A 176 -0.63 -1.33 17.65
C LEU A 176 -0.32 -2.35 18.76
N GLN A 177 -1.18 -2.45 19.77
CA GLN A 177 -1.02 -3.46 20.83
C GLN A 177 -1.22 -4.89 20.28
N ARG A 178 -2.16 -5.10 19.35
CA ARG A 178 -2.33 -6.38 18.64
C ARG A 178 -1.06 -6.76 17.87
N LEU A 179 -0.51 -5.83 17.09
CA LEU A 179 0.72 -6.02 16.31
C LEU A 179 1.91 -6.35 17.21
N ARG A 180 2.08 -5.60 18.30
CA ARG A 180 3.14 -5.83 19.28
C ARG A 180 3.07 -7.25 19.84
N LYS A 181 1.88 -7.69 20.26
CA LYS A 181 1.66 -9.05 20.77
C LYS A 181 1.98 -10.10 19.70
N ALA A 182 1.51 -9.93 18.47
CA ALA A 182 1.79 -10.86 17.38
C ALA A 182 3.30 -11.03 17.11
N VAL A 183 4.05 -9.94 17.19
CA VAL A 183 5.51 -9.93 17.00
C VAL A 183 6.24 -10.53 18.20
N GLU A 184 5.81 -10.25 19.43
CA GLU A 184 6.38 -10.85 20.65
C GLU A 184 6.17 -12.37 20.69
N ASP A 185 4.97 -12.84 20.30
CA ASP A 185 4.60 -14.26 20.34
C ASP A 185 5.20 -15.05 19.15
N GLY A 186 5.24 -14.46 17.95
CA GLY A 186 5.53 -15.16 16.69
C GLY A 186 6.65 -14.58 15.85
N GLY A 187 7.31 -13.51 16.30
CA GLY A 187 8.37 -12.81 15.58
C GLY A 187 7.90 -11.90 14.43
N LYS A 188 6.64 -12.05 13.97
CA LYS A 188 6.03 -11.25 12.88
C LYS A 188 4.51 -11.35 12.88
N ASP A 189 3.84 -10.43 12.16
CA ASP A 189 2.39 -10.49 11.93
C ASP A 189 2.03 -11.42 10.76
N ALA A 190 2.03 -12.73 11.04
CA ALA A 190 1.76 -13.76 10.03
C ALA A 190 0.32 -13.72 9.47
N ALA A 191 -0.64 -13.17 10.22
CA ALA A 191 -2.02 -13.05 9.76
C ALA A 191 -2.12 -11.99 8.66
N SER A 192 -1.67 -10.76 8.93
CA SER A 192 -1.64 -9.69 7.92
C SER A 192 -0.79 -10.07 6.71
N ALA A 193 0.35 -10.75 6.92
CA ALA A 193 1.17 -11.23 5.82
C ALA A 193 0.39 -12.19 4.89
N ARG A 194 -0.42 -13.09 5.45
CA ARG A 194 -1.26 -13.99 4.65
C ARG A 194 -2.29 -13.22 3.84
N ASP A 195 -3.04 -12.33 4.50
CA ASP A 195 -4.13 -11.59 3.89
C ASP A 195 -3.63 -10.64 2.78
N LEU A 196 -2.52 -9.94 3.02
CA LEU A 196 -1.92 -9.01 2.06
C LEU A 196 -1.21 -9.70 0.89
N SER A 197 -0.77 -10.95 1.06
CA SER A 197 -0.13 -11.73 0.00
C SER A 197 -1.12 -12.33 -0.99
N ALA A 198 -2.42 -12.31 -0.66
CA ALA A 198 -3.47 -12.83 -1.53
C ALA A 198 -3.56 -12.03 -2.84
N GLN A 199 -4.17 -12.65 -3.86
CA GLN A 199 -4.60 -11.91 -5.04
C GLN A 199 -5.62 -10.85 -4.64
N TRP A 200 -5.79 -9.81 -5.46
CA TRP A 200 -6.86 -8.85 -5.24
C TRP A 200 -8.21 -9.58 -5.23
N THR A 201 -8.98 -9.38 -4.17
CA THR A 201 -10.33 -9.94 -3.94
C THR A 201 -11.26 -8.86 -3.43
#